data_AF-A0A7S8EIE8-F1
#
_entry.id   AF-A0A7S8EIE8-F1
#
_cell.length_a   1.000
_cell.length_b   1.000
_cell.length_c   1.000
_cell.angle_alpha   90.00
_cell.angle_beta   90.00
_cell.angle_gamma   90.00
#
_symmetry.space_group_name_H-M   'P 1'
#
loop_
_entity.id
_entity.type
_entity.pdbx_description
1 polymer ?
#
loop_
_entity_poly.entity_id
_entity_poly.type
_entity_poly.pdbx_seq_one_letter_code
_entity_poly.pdbx_strand_id
1 'polypeptide(L)'
;MNHETYDNSYIASILNSVKTIAIVGASANDVRPSFFVTKYMIDKGFEVYPVNPGHAGKEILGRMTYASLADIPVPIDMVDVFRASAAVPAIVDEVLALDPLPKVIWTQLTVRHDEAAAKAEATGIKVVMNRCPKIEYARLAGEIGWNGINSRVLSSKKPTMRAGFQSFGIRQK
;
A
#
# COMPACT_ATOMS: atom_id res chain seq x y z
N MET A 1 -8.00 -16.16 1.68
CA MET A 1 -7.00 -16.66 0.69
C MET A 1 -5.83 -17.32 1.47
N ASN A 2 -4.90 -18.11 0.89
CA ASN A 2 -3.77 -18.65 1.70
C ASN A 2 -2.57 -17.68 1.83
N HIS A 3 -2.59 -16.57 1.10
CA HIS A 3 -1.66 -15.43 1.18
C HIS A 3 -0.17 -15.74 0.93
N GLU A 4 0.17 -16.93 0.42
CA GLU A 4 1.54 -17.29 0.00
C GLU A 4 1.89 -16.66 -1.36
N THR A 5 0.95 -16.71 -2.30
CA THR A 5 1.08 -16.22 -3.66
C THR A 5 -0.14 -15.38 -4.04
N TYR A 6 0.07 -14.41 -4.93
CA TYR A 6 -0.99 -13.59 -5.50
C TYR A 6 -0.82 -13.54 -7.00
N ASP A 7 -1.93 -13.66 -7.73
CA ASP A 7 -1.92 -13.45 -9.16
C ASP A 7 -1.55 -12.01 -9.50
N ASN A 8 -0.77 -11.83 -10.57
CA ASN A 8 -0.43 -10.50 -11.09
C ASN A 8 -1.68 -9.65 -11.37
N SER A 9 -2.77 -10.27 -11.85
CA SER A 9 -4.06 -9.59 -12.09
C SER A 9 -4.72 -9.14 -10.80
N TYR A 10 -4.64 -9.92 -9.72
CA TYR A 10 -5.20 -9.54 -8.42
C TYR A 10 -4.53 -8.28 -7.88
N ILE A 11 -3.19 -8.30 -7.82
CA ILE A 11 -2.40 -7.15 -7.35
C ILE A 11 -2.58 -5.93 -8.26
N ALA A 12 -2.54 -6.13 -9.58
CA ALA A 12 -2.77 -5.05 -10.54
C ALA A 12 -4.17 -4.43 -10.40
N SER A 13 -5.20 -5.24 -10.14
CA SER A 13 -6.57 -4.75 -9.95
C SER A 13 -6.68 -3.85 -8.71
N ILE A 14 -6.03 -4.24 -7.61
CA ILE A 14 -5.97 -3.45 -6.38
C ILE A 14 -5.28 -2.11 -6.67
N LEU A 15 -4.03 -2.15 -7.15
CA LEU A 15 -3.21 -0.95 -7.32
C LEU A 15 -3.74 0.02 -8.41
N ASN A 16 -4.57 -0.45 -9.35
CA ASN A 16 -5.26 0.41 -10.31
C ASN A 16 -6.57 1.02 -9.77
N SER A 17 -7.19 0.38 -8.77
CA SER A 17 -8.47 0.82 -8.19
C SER A 17 -8.32 1.80 -7.01
N VAL A 18 -7.20 1.71 -6.29
CA VAL A 18 -6.88 2.51 -5.11
C VAL A 18 -6.43 3.92 -5.52
N LYS A 19 -6.96 4.94 -4.82
CA LYS A 19 -6.54 6.34 -4.97
C LYS A 19 -5.94 6.89 -3.67
N THR A 20 -6.59 6.62 -2.54
CA THR A 20 -6.15 7.08 -1.21
C THR A 20 -5.50 5.95 -0.41
N ILE A 21 -4.33 6.22 0.18
CA ILE A 21 -3.55 5.23 0.94
C ILE A 21 -3.21 5.78 2.31
N ALA A 22 -3.66 5.12 3.38
CA ALA A 22 -3.18 5.40 4.73
C ALA A 22 -1.96 4.52 5.04
N ILE A 23 -0.83 5.11 5.43
CA ILE A 23 0.39 4.38 5.77
C ILE A 23 0.58 4.35 7.29
N VAL A 24 0.22 3.23 7.91
CA VAL A 24 0.30 3.02 9.36
C VAL A 24 1.74 2.66 9.75
N GLY A 25 2.35 3.48 10.60
CA GLY A 25 3.77 3.38 10.92
C GLY A 25 4.68 4.15 9.97
N ALA A 26 4.14 5.17 9.28
CA ALA A 26 4.94 6.10 8.49
C ALA A 26 6.03 6.77 9.35
N SER A 27 7.24 6.89 8.82
CA SER A 27 8.38 7.50 9.53
C SER A 27 8.94 8.66 8.70
N ALA A 28 9.38 9.72 9.38
CA ALA A 28 10.13 10.82 8.77
C ALA A 28 11.61 10.48 8.54
N ASN A 29 12.09 9.34 9.06
CA ASN A 29 13.47 8.92 8.91
C ASN A 29 13.69 8.30 7.53
N ASP A 30 14.56 8.91 6.74
CA ASP A 30 14.84 8.56 5.35
C ASP A 30 15.48 7.19 5.14
N VAL A 31 16.06 6.58 6.17
CA VAL A 31 16.58 5.20 6.09
C VAL A 31 15.50 4.14 6.31
N ARG A 32 14.29 4.52 6.74
CA ARG A 32 13.21 3.57 7.06
C ARG A 32 12.46 3.16 5.79
N PRO A 33 12.10 1.87 5.63
CA PRO A 33 11.30 1.40 4.49
C PRO A 33 9.99 2.18 4.30
N SER A 34 9.30 2.55 5.39
CA SER A 34 8.05 3.30 5.31
C SER A 34 8.23 4.68 4.68
N PHE A 35 9.39 5.34 4.84
CA PHE A 35 9.69 6.61 4.18
C PHE A 35 9.80 6.42 2.66
N PHE A 36 10.57 5.43 2.20
CA PHE A 36 10.74 5.16 0.77
C PHE A 36 9.44 4.75 0.08
N VAL A 37 8.60 3.95 0.75
CA VAL A 37 7.29 3.56 0.20
C VAL A 37 6.36 4.76 0.15
N THR A 38 6.29 5.57 1.22
CA THR A 38 5.51 6.82 1.22
C THR A 38 5.90 7.72 0.05
N LYS A 39 7.21 8.00 -0.11
CA LYS A 39 7.73 8.81 -1.21
C LYS A 39 7.34 8.25 -2.57
N TYR A 40 7.57 6.96 -2.77
CA TYR A 40 7.29 6.31 -4.05
C TYR A 40 5.79 6.35 -4.40
N MET A 41 4.91 6.11 -3.45
CA MET A 41 3.46 6.14 -3.70
C MET A 41 2.99 7.57 -4.01
N ILE A 42 3.55 8.59 -3.35
CA ILE A 42 3.30 10.01 -3.70
C ILE A 42 3.80 10.31 -5.13
N ASP A 43 5.02 9.90 -5.47
CA ASP A 43 5.60 10.11 -6.81
C ASP A 43 4.80 9.39 -7.91
N LYS A 44 4.10 8.30 -7.56
CA LYS A 44 3.16 7.60 -8.45
C LYS A 44 1.80 8.27 -8.53
N GLY A 45 1.54 9.35 -7.79
CA GLY A 45 0.29 10.11 -7.84
C GLY A 45 -0.85 9.50 -7.02
N PHE A 46 -0.54 8.71 -5.99
CA PHE A 46 -1.52 8.33 -4.97
C PHE A 46 -1.66 9.46 -3.93
N GLU A 47 -2.86 9.59 -3.38
CA GLU A 47 -3.09 10.47 -2.22
C GLU A 47 -2.73 9.72 -0.95
N VAL A 48 -1.57 10.05 -0.38
CA VAL A 48 -0.99 9.32 0.75
C VAL A 48 -1.17 10.07 2.06
N TYR A 49 -1.67 9.37 3.08
CA TYR A 49 -1.94 9.87 4.43
C TYR A 49 -1.06 9.11 5.44
N PRO A 50 0.04 9.71 5.90
CA PRO A 50 0.88 9.14 6.95
C PRO A 50 0.12 9.00 8.28
N VAL A 51 0.20 7.84 8.93
CA VAL A 51 -0.36 7.60 10.27
C VAL A 51 0.74 7.19 11.23
N ASN A 52 1.03 8.05 12.20
CA ASN A 52 1.98 7.82 13.28
C ASN A 52 1.71 8.76 14.47
N PRO A 53 1.25 8.24 15.63
CA PRO A 53 1.01 9.05 16.83
C PRO A 53 2.21 9.91 17.27
N GLY A 54 3.45 9.42 17.11
CA GLY A 54 4.65 10.15 17.51
C GLY A 54 5.00 11.33 16.59
N HIS A 55 4.36 11.43 15.43
CA HIS A 55 4.54 12.51 14.45
C HIS A 55 3.23 13.24 14.13
N ALA A 56 2.16 13.01 14.89
CA ALA A 56 0.87 13.65 14.66
C ALA A 56 0.99 15.18 14.62
N GLY A 57 0.32 15.81 13.66
CA GLY A 57 0.35 17.27 13.43
C GLY A 57 1.61 17.78 12.73
N LYS A 58 2.55 16.91 12.36
CA LYS A 58 3.73 17.24 11.55
C LYS A 58 3.58 16.72 10.12
N GLU A 59 4.43 17.20 9.23
CA GLU A 59 4.49 16.70 7.86
C GLU A 59 5.56 15.63 7.67
N ILE A 60 5.22 14.60 6.90
CA ILE A 60 6.17 13.64 6.31
C ILE A 60 6.02 13.77 4.81
N LEU A 61 7.11 14.15 4.10
CA LEU A 61 7.11 14.31 2.64
C LEU A 61 6.01 15.26 2.12
N GLY A 62 5.75 16.35 2.86
CA GLY A 62 4.72 17.33 2.52
C GLY A 62 3.29 16.78 2.63
N ARG A 63 3.07 15.77 3.49
CA ARG A 63 1.75 15.24 3.84
C ARG A 63 1.55 15.32 5.34
N MET A 64 0.40 15.85 5.77
CA MET A 64 0.01 15.90 7.18
C MET A 64 -0.03 14.50 7.78
N THR A 65 0.57 14.32 8.96
CA THR A 65 0.60 13.05 9.68
C THR A 65 -0.47 13.03 10.75
N TYR A 66 -1.23 11.93 10.77
CA TYR A 66 -2.35 11.71 11.68
C TYR A 66 -1.96 10.77 12.81
N ALA A 67 -2.63 10.87 13.96
CA ALA A 67 -2.36 9.98 15.09
C ALA A 67 -2.98 8.59 14.86
N SER A 68 -4.22 8.55 14.36
CA SER A 68 -4.98 7.34 14.09
C SER A 68 -5.59 7.35 12.69
N LEU A 69 -6.13 6.21 12.27
CA LEU A 69 -6.87 6.10 11.01
C LEU A 69 -8.15 6.96 11.00
N ALA A 70 -8.81 7.10 12.16
CA ALA A 70 -10.06 7.85 12.29
C ALA A 70 -9.87 9.37 12.16
N ASP A 71 -8.65 9.89 12.35
CA ASP A 71 -8.37 11.32 12.24
C ASP A 71 -8.24 11.79 10.79
N ILE A 72 -8.18 10.87 9.81
CA ILE A 72 -8.02 11.20 8.40
C ILE A 72 -9.37 11.76 7.88
N PRO A 73 -9.42 13.00 7.35
CA PRO A 73 -10.66 13.68 7.01
C PRO A 73 -11.27 13.23 5.67
N VAL A 74 -10.79 12.13 5.09
CA VAL A 74 -11.22 11.61 3.80
C VAL A 74 -11.36 10.08 3.83
N PRO A 75 -12.22 9.51 2.96
CA PRO A 75 -12.25 8.08 2.72
C PRO A 75 -10.90 7.47 2.33
N ILE A 76 -10.55 6.34 2.94
CA ILE A 76 -9.31 5.59 2.66
C ILE A 76 -9.65 4.37 1.81
N ASP A 77 -9.03 4.22 0.64
CA ASP A 77 -9.20 3.02 -0.19
C ASP A 77 -8.33 1.85 0.30
N MET A 78 -7.09 2.12 0.74
CA MET A 78 -6.13 1.12 1.17
C MET A 78 -5.38 1.52 2.44
N VAL A 79 -5.25 0.58 3.38
CA VAL A 79 -4.42 0.74 4.58
C VAL A 79 -3.16 -0.11 4.44
N ASP A 80 -2.00 0.55 4.39
CA ASP A 80 -0.67 -0.07 4.26
C ASP A 80 0.06 -0.09 5.61
N VAL A 81 0.40 -1.27 6.10
CA VAL A 81 0.81 -1.51 7.50
C VAL A 81 2.30 -1.82 7.61
N PHE A 82 3.04 -0.91 8.26
CA PHE A 82 4.46 -1.05 8.63
C PHE A 82 4.69 -1.38 10.12
N ARG A 83 3.63 -1.78 10.84
CA ARG A 83 3.72 -2.24 12.23
C ARG A 83 3.96 -3.74 12.29
N ALA A 84 4.52 -4.22 13.41
CA ALA A 84 4.77 -5.64 13.62
C ALA A 84 3.47 -6.47 13.56
N SER A 85 3.57 -7.75 13.20
CA SER A 85 2.42 -8.65 13.06
C SER A 85 1.48 -8.66 14.28
N ALA A 86 2.04 -8.54 15.49
CA ALA A 86 1.26 -8.48 16.73
C ALA A 86 0.32 -7.25 16.83
N ALA A 87 0.60 -6.18 16.09
CA ALA A 87 -0.26 -4.99 16.04
C ALA A 87 -1.37 -5.10 14.97
N VAL A 88 -1.29 -6.08 14.06
CA VAL A 88 -2.25 -6.21 12.95
C VAL A 88 -3.69 -6.41 13.42
N PRO A 89 -4.00 -7.23 14.45
CA PRO A 89 -5.37 -7.41 14.92
C PRO A 89 -6.04 -6.08 15.34
N ALA A 90 -5.35 -5.26 16.13
CA ALA A 90 -5.85 -3.97 16.57
C ALA A 90 -6.04 -2.99 15.38
N ILE A 91 -5.12 -3.01 14.41
CA ILE A 91 -5.25 -2.20 13.20
C ILE A 91 -6.45 -2.66 12.35
N VAL A 92 -6.68 -3.97 12.23
CA VAL A 92 -7.88 -4.49 11.56
C VAL A 92 -9.14 -4.00 12.26
N ASP A 93 -9.18 -3.99 13.59
CA ASP A 93 -10.32 -3.47 14.35
C ASP A 93 -10.54 -1.97 14.10
N GLU A 94 -9.47 -1.16 14.08
CA GLU A 94 -9.55 0.25 13.69
C GLU A 94 -10.10 0.42 12.26
N VAL A 95 -9.63 -0.39 11.32
CA VAL A 95 -10.09 -0.35 9.92
C VAL A 95 -11.58 -0.69 9.81
N LEU A 96 -12.05 -1.70 10.54
CA LEU A 96 -13.44 -2.12 10.55
C LEU A 96 -14.38 -1.09 11.20
N ALA A 97 -13.85 -0.16 11.99
CA ALA A 97 -14.60 0.93 12.59
C ALA A 97 -14.72 2.17 11.69
N LEU A 98 -14.00 2.21 10.56
CA LEU A 98 -14.06 3.34 9.63
C LEU A 98 -15.33 3.31 8.78
N ASP A 99 -15.87 4.49 8.52
CA ASP A 99 -16.95 4.72 7.56
C ASP A 99 -16.57 5.87 6.62
N PRO A 100 -16.40 5.63 5.31
CA PRO A 100 -16.60 4.36 4.61
C PRO A 100 -15.49 3.33 4.87
N LEU A 101 -15.87 2.05 4.80
CA LEU A 101 -14.96 0.93 4.97
C LEU A 101 -13.88 0.90 3.87
N PRO A 102 -12.58 0.80 4.22
CA PRO A 102 -11.52 0.64 3.22
C PRO A 102 -11.69 -0.63 2.39
N LYS A 103 -11.26 -0.58 1.13
CA LYS A 103 -11.37 -1.71 0.20
C LYS A 103 -10.27 -2.74 0.41
N VAL A 104 -9.13 -2.31 0.94
CA VAL A 104 -7.90 -3.10 0.98
C VAL A 104 -7.14 -2.89 2.29
N ILE A 105 -6.70 -4.00 2.90
CA ILE A 105 -5.63 -4.00 3.90
C ILE A 105 -4.40 -4.63 3.27
N TRP A 106 -3.27 -3.94 3.38
CA TRP A 106 -1.99 -4.35 2.83
C TRP A 106 -0.95 -4.40 3.95
N THR A 107 -0.39 -5.56 4.24
CA THR A 107 0.69 -5.69 5.24
C THR A 107 2.04 -5.89 4.54
N GLN A 108 3.03 -5.13 5.03
CA GLN A 108 4.36 -5.09 4.45
C GLN A 108 5.13 -6.40 4.60
N LEU A 109 6.32 -6.45 4.00
CA LEU A 109 7.24 -7.58 4.12
C LEU A 109 7.44 -7.96 5.59
N THR A 110 7.42 -9.27 5.87
CA THR A 110 7.53 -9.88 7.20
C THR A 110 6.35 -9.63 8.14
N VAL A 111 5.32 -8.91 7.71
CA VAL A 111 4.09 -8.67 8.48
C VAL A 111 2.99 -9.61 7.98
N ARG A 112 2.57 -10.56 8.80
CA ARG A 112 1.54 -11.55 8.50
C ARG A 112 0.74 -11.90 9.75
N HIS A 113 -0.59 -11.94 9.62
CA HIS A 113 -1.48 -12.40 10.68
C HIS A 113 -2.76 -13.00 10.07
N ASP A 114 -2.85 -14.33 10.01
CA ASP A 114 -3.89 -15.03 9.24
C ASP A 114 -5.31 -14.86 9.82
N GLU A 115 -5.47 -14.88 11.14
CA GLU A 115 -6.79 -14.71 11.76
C GLU A 115 -7.37 -13.29 11.54
N ALA A 116 -6.52 -12.26 11.67
CA ALA A 116 -6.89 -10.88 11.40
C ALA A 116 -7.20 -10.66 9.91
N ALA A 117 -6.45 -11.31 9.02
CA ALA A 117 -6.76 -11.32 7.58
C ALA A 117 -8.14 -11.95 7.31
N ALA A 118 -8.42 -13.13 7.87
CA ALA A 118 -9.71 -13.79 7.71
C ALA A 118 -10.88 -12.94 8.25
N LYS A 119 -10.67 -12.26 9.38
CA LYS A 119 -11.64 -11.31 9.95
C LYS A 119 -11.94 -10.16 9.01
N ALA A 120 -10.92 -9.55 8.40
CA ALA A 120 -11.12 -8.49 7.41
C ALA A 120 -11.80 -9.01 6.14
N GLU A 121 -11.36 -10.15 5.60
CA GLU A 121 -11.94 -10.77 4.41
C GLU A 121 -13.44 -11.08 4.57
N ALA A 122 -13.88 -11.46 5.78
CA ALA A 122 -15.29 -11.72 6.08
C ALA A 122 -16.21 -10.50 5.90
N THR A 123 -15.65 -9.29 5.87
CA THR A 123 -16.37 -8.03 5.63
C THR A 123 -16.29 -7.54 4.17
N GLY A 124 -15.63 -8.31 3.29
CA GLY A 124 -15.44 -7.96 1.88
C GLY A 124 -14.17 -7.17 1.58
N ILE A 125 -13.35 -6.88 2.60
CA ILE A 125 -12.04 -6.23 2.43
C ILE A 125 -11.07 -7.20 1.74
N LYS A 126 -10.36 -6.72 0.72
CA LYS A 126 -9.26 -7.48 0.10
C LYS A 126 -8.01 -7.40 0.98
N VAL A 127 -7.37 -8.54 1.23
CA VAL A 127 -6.14 -8.58 2.03
C VAL A 127 -4.94 -9.02 1.22
N VAL A 128 -3.86 -8.25 1.28
CA VAL A 128 -2.54 -8.61 0.76
C VAL A 128 -1.56 -8.61 1.93
N MET A 129 -0.88 -9.73 2.16
CA MET A 129 0.13 -9.87 3.20
C MET A 129 1.52 -10.17 2.65
N ASN A 130 2.54 -9.76 3.42
CA ASN A 130 3.94 -10.01 3.13
C ASN A 130 4.34 -9.58 1.70
N ARG A 131 3.89 -8.37 1.30
CA ARG A 131 4.23 -7.75 0.01
C ARG A 131 4.50 -6.26 0.22
N CYS A 132 5.29 -5.66 -0.65
CA CYS A 132 5.49 -4.22 -0.66
C CYS A 132 4.80 -3.61 -1.90
N PRO A 133 3.88 -2.65 -1.76
CA PRO A 133 3.16 -2.06 -2.89
C PRO A 133 4.11 -1.32 -3.83
N LYS A 134 5.19 -0.70 -3.32
CA LYS A 134 6.27 -0.15 -4.16
C LYS A 134 6.91 -1.21 -5.06
N ILE A 135 7.31 -2.35 -4.50
CA ILE A 135 7.96 -3.43 -5.24
C ILE A 135 6.98 -4.02 -6.26
N GLU A 136 5.76 -4.32 -5.84
CA GLU A 136 4.72 -4.88 -6.72
C GLU A 136 4.37 -3.91 -7.85
N TYR A 137 4.24 -2.62 -7.55
CA TYR A 137 3.98 -1.61 -8.57
C TYR A 137 5.12 -1.54 -9.58
N ALA A 138 6.37 -1.38 -9.13
CA ALA A 138 7.53 -1.31 -10.03
C ALA A 138 7.68 -2.58 -10.88
N ARG A 139 7.35 -3.74 -10.30
CA ARG A 139 7.35 -5.04 -10.99
C ARG A 139 6.29 -5.12 -12.08
N LEU A 140 5.05 -4.72 -11.77
CA LEU A 140 3.91 -4.79 -12.69
C LEU A 140 3.92 -3.69 -13.76
N ALA A 141 4.47 -2.52 -13.44
CA ALA A 141 4.69 -1.42 -14.39
C ALA A 141 5.89 -1.70 -15.33
N GLY A 142 6.81 -2.59 -14.94
CA GLY A 142 8.00 -2.97 -15.70
C GLY A 142 9.25 -2.17 -15.38
N GLU A 143 9.18 -1.23 -14.44
CA GLU A 143 10.28 -0.32 -14.07
C GLU A 143 11.40 -1.04 -13.31
N ILE A 144 11.05 -2.06 -12.52
CA ILE A 144 12.06 -2.80 -11.74
C ILE A 144 13.09 -3.48 -12.67
N GLY A 145 12.67 -3.81 -13.91
CA GLY A 145 13.52 -4.42 -14.92
C GLY A 145 14.64 -3.50 -15.44
N TRP A 146 14.52 -2.18 -15.31
CA TRP A 146 15.60 -1.25 -15.66
C TRP A 146 16.85 -1.45 -14.80
N ASN A 147 16.67 -1.97 -13.59
CA ASN A 147 17.77 -2.31 -12.69
C ASN A 147 18.24 -3.76 -12.86
N GLY A 148 17.83 -4.46 -13.93
CA GLY A 148 18.18 -5.85 -14.19
C GLY A 148 17.44 -6.88 -13.31
N ILE A 149 16.43 -6.45 -12.55
CA ILE A 149 15.67 -7.33 -11.67
C ILE A 149 14.57 -8.05 -12.45
N ASN A 150 14.49 -9.37 -12.31
CA ASN A 150 13.46 -10.18 -12.94
C ASN A 150 12.06 -9.83 -12.39
N SER A 151 11.21 -9.24 -13.23
CA SER A 151 9.84 -8.84 -12.86
C SER A 151 8.86 -10.01 -12.79
N ARG A 152 9.21 -11.17 -13.36
CA ARG A 152 8.29 -12.31 -13.61
C ARG A 152 7.02 -11.90 -14.38
N VAL A 153 7.11 -10.85 -15.19
CA VAL A 153 6.04 -10.36 -16.06
C VAL A 153 6.58 -10.26 -17.47
N LEU A 154 5.97 -11.01 -18.40
CA LEU A 154 6.23 -10.91 -19.84
C LEU A 154 5.03 -10.26 -20.52
N SER A 155 5.26 -9.31 -21.43
CA SER A 155 4.20 -8.67 -22.20
C SER A 155 4.74 -8.08 -23.50
N SER A 156 3.98 -8.26 -24.59
CA SER A 156 4.20 -7.60 -25.88
C SER A 156 3.47 -6.26 -26.02
N LYS A 157 2.67 -5.85 -25.02
CA LYS A 157 1.92 -4.58 -25.07
C LYS A 157 2.82 -3.40 -24.73
N LYS A 158 2.59 -2.23 -25.35
CA LYS A 158 3.28 -0.99 -24.99
C LYS A 158 3.07 -0.67 -23.48
N PRO A 159 4.08 -0.15 -22.76
CA PRO A 159 3.90 0.33 -21.39
C PRO A 159 2.92 1.51 -21.33
N THR A 160 2.17 1.62 -20.24
CA THR A 160 1.35 2.80 -19.95
C THR A 160 2.25 3.89 -19.40
N MET A 161 2.33 5.04 -20.07
CA MET A 161 3.11 6.18 -19.59
C MET A 161 2.32 6.95 -18.53
N ARG A 162 2.97 7.33 -17.42
CA ARG A 162 2.48 8.32 -16.46
C ARG A 162 3.24 9.64 -16.64
N ALA A 163 2.70 10.71 -16.05
CA ALA A 163 3.39 11.99 -16.00
C ALA A 163 4.75 11.84 -15.28
N GLY A 164 5.73 12.63 -15.73
CA GLY A 164 7.10 12.61 -15.20
C GLY A 164 8.11 11.90 -16.12
N PHE A 165 9.37 11.95 -15.73
CA PHE A 165 10.47 11.31 -16.46
C PHE A 165 10.53 9.82 -16.15
N GLN A 166 10.50 8.98 -17.18
CA GLN A 166 10.60 7.52 -17.04
C GLN A 166 9.66 6.95 -15.95
N SER A 167 8.38 7.34 -16.02
CA SER A 167 7.35 6.84 -15.09
C SER A 167 6.32 6.02 -15.86
N PHE A 168 6.27 4.72 -15.58
CA PHE A 168 5.28 3.80 -16.10
C PHE A 168 4.18 3.54 -15.08
N GLY A 169 2.98 3.29 -15.60
CA GLY A 169 1.81 2.84 -14.86
C GLY A 169 1.55 1.34 -15.08
N ILE A 170 0.78 0.76 -14.16
CA ILE A 170 0.31 -0.62 -14.29
C ILE A 170 -0.72 -0.68 -15.43
N ARG A 171 -0.54 -1.64 -16.36
CA ARG A 171 -1.50 -1.85 -17.46
C ARG A 171 -2.85 -2.29 -16.90
N GLN A 172 -3.94 -1.71 -17.39
CA GLN A 172 -5.28 -2.25 -17.19
C GLN A 172 -5.41 -3.49 -18.08
N LYS A 173 -5.86 -4.61 -17.51
CA LYS A 173 -6.12 -5.85 -18.27
C LYS A 173 -7.51 -5.81 -18.84
#